data_AF-A0A2S1YXK9-F1
#
_entry.id   AF-A0A2S1YXK9-F1
#
_cell.length_a   1.000
_cell.length_b   1.000
_cell.length_c   1.000
_cell.angle_alpha   90.00
_cell.angle_beta   90.00
_cell.angle_gamma   90.00
#
_symmetry.space_group_name_H-M   'P 1'
#
loop_
_entity.id
_entity.type
_entity.pdbx_description
1 polymer ?
#
loop_
_entity_poly.entity_id
_entity_poly.type
_entity_poly.pdbx_seq_one_letter_code
_entity_poly.pdbx_strand_id
1 'polypeptide(L)' 'MASKAEKIVAGLGGIDNIEEVEGCITRLRTEVVDPGKVDEAALKAAGAHGVVRMGTAVQVVIGTDADPIASDIEDMM' A
#
# COMPACT_ATOMS: atom_id res chain seq x y z
N MET A 1 -12.14 2.03 14.45
CA MET A 1 -12.08 2.40 13.02
C MET A 1 -10.68 2.08 12.56
N ALA A 2 -10.52 1.22 11.55
CA ALA A 2 -9.18 0.91 11.05
C ALA A 2 -8.55 2.16 10.40
N SER A 3 -7.28 2.41 10.67
CA SER A 3 -6.48 3.49 10.11
C SER A 3 -6.36 3.35 8.59
N LYS A 4 -5.93 4.41 7.91
CA LYS A 4 -5.70 4.37 6.47
C LYS A 4 -4.59 3.37 6.13
N ALA A 5 -3.51 3.35 6.91
CA ALA A 5 -2.43 2.38 6.82
C ALA A 5 -2.92 0.93 6.95
N GLU A 6 -3.70 0.59 7.99
CA GLU A 6 -4.25 -0.76 8.20
C GLU A 6 -5.07 -1.25 7.00
N LYS A 7 -5.87 -0.35 6.39
CA LYS A 7 -6.66 -0.68 5.20
C LYS A 7 -5.80 -0.87 3.95
N ILE A 8 -4.73 -0.09 3.81
CA ILE A 8 -3.77 -0.24 2.71
C ILE A 8 -3.03 -1.57 2.84
N VAL A 9 -2.54 -1.92 4.04
CA VAL A 9 -1.90 -3.21 4.33
C VAL A 9 -2.84 -4.37 4.00
N ALA A 10 -4.10 -4.29 4.43
CA ALA A 10 -5.10 -5.31 4.09
C ALA A 10 -5.30 -5.42 2.57
N GLY A 11 -5.36 -4.29 1.86
CA GLY A 11 -5.46 -4.25 0.40
C GLY A 11 -4.22 -4.76 -0.34
N LEU A 12 -3.04 -4.72 0.28
CA LEU A 12 -1.81 -5.31 -0.26
C LEU A 12 -1.71 -6.82 -0.01
N GLY A 13 -2.69 -7.42 0.66
CA GLY A 13 -2.71 -8.86 0.97
C GLY A 13 -2.24 -9.21 2.39
N GLY A 14 -2.12 -8.21 3.27
CA GLY A 14 -1.65 -8.36 4.64
C GLY A 14 -0.17 -8.01 4.80
N ILE A 15 0.27 -7.87 6.05
CA ILE A 15 1.63 -7.42 6.37
C ILE A 15 2.69 -8.43 5.92
N ASP A 16 2.40 -9.72 6.05
CA ASP A 16 3.25 -10.82 5.60
C ASP A 16 3.44 -10.85 4.07
N ASN A 17 2.64 -10.08 3.32
CA ASN A 17 2.75 -9.99 1.87
C ASN A 17 3.60 -8.80 1.41
N ILE A 18 4.00 -7.89 2.31
CA ILE A 18 4.77 -6.69 1.99
C ILE A 18 6.24 -6.97 2.30
N GLU A 19 7.11 -6.90 1.30
CA GLU A 19 8.57 -7.00 1.51
C GLU A 19 9.17 -5.64 1.82
N GLU A 20 8.71 -4.60 1.12
CA GLU A 20 9.22 -3.25 1.26
C GLU A 20 8.10 -2.24 1.00
N VAL A 21 8.13 -1.13 1.70
CA VAL A 21 7.24 0.02 1.48
C VAL A 21 8.08 1.29 1.55
N GLU A 22 7.83 2.22 0.63
CA GLU A 22 8.49 3.52 0.59
C GLU A 22 7.46 4.59 0.19
N GLY A 23 7.41 5.66 0.97
CA GLY A 23 6.63 6.85 0.67
C GLY A 23 7.38 7.79 -0.28
N CYS A 24 6.82 8.06 -1.45
CA CYS A 24 7.22 9.20 -2.28
C CYS A 24 6.30 10.40 -2.00
N ILE A 25 6.29 11.40 -2.90
CA ILE A 25 5.44 12.60 -2.74
C ILE A 25 3.94 12.28 -2.86
N THR A 26 3.56 11.43 -3.81
CA THR A 26 2.12 11.15 -4.11
C THR A 26 1.76 9.67 -4.17
N ARG A 27 2.76 8.79 -4.00
CA ARG A 27 2.64 7.35 -4.20
C ARG A 27 3.37 6.60 -3.11
N LEU A 28 2.76 5.51 -2.66
CA LEU A 28 3.44 4.43 -1.96
C LEU A 28 4.04 3.51 -3.02
N ARG A 29 5.34 3.29 -2.96
CA ARG A 29 6.03 2.23 -3.69
C ARG A 29 6.11 1.04 -2.75
N THR A 30 5.61 -0.10 -3.18
CA THR A 30 5.60 -1.31 -2.36
C THR A 30 6.10 -2.48 -3.19
N GLU A 31 6.96 -3.29 -2.60
CA GLU A 31 7.29 -4.60 -3.12
C GLU A 31 6.48 -5.64 -2.35
N VAL A 32 5.80 -6.55 -3.05
CA VAL A 32 5.01 -7.61 -2.43
C VAL A 32 5.52 -8.99 -2.80
N VAL A 33 5.39 -9.93 -1.86
CA VAL A 33 5.77 -11.35 -2.06
C VAL A 33 4.88 -12.00 -3.12
N ASP A 34 3.56 -11.85 -2.98
CA ASP A 34 2.58 -12.41 -3.90
C ASP A 34 1.66 -11.31 -4.46
N PRO A 35 1.86 -10.90 -5.73
CA PRO A 35 1.01 -9.92 -6.34
C PRO A 35 -0.43 -10.41 -6.47
N GLY A 36 -0.71 -11.72 -6.50
CA GLY A 36 -2.06 -12.27 -6.59
C GLY A 36 -2.97 -11.94 -5.40
N LYS A 37 -2.40 -11.59 -4.25
CA LYS A 37 -3.14 -11.21 -3.03
C LYS A 37 -3.52 -9.73 -2.97
N VAL A 38 -3.02 -8.92 -3.88
CA VAL A 38 -3.29 -7.47 -3.90
C VAL A 38 -4.69 -7.20 -4.45
N ASP A 39 -5.50 -6.52 -3.65
CA ASP A 39 -6.87 -6.10 -3.95
C ASP A 39 -6.93 -4.60 -4.27
N GLU A 40 -6.99 -4.29 -5.57
CA GLU A 40 -7.10 -2.91 -6.05
C GLU A 40 -8.40 -2.21 -5.64
N ALA A 41 -9.50 -2.95 -5.48
CA ALA A 41 -10.78 -2.37 -5.07
C ALA A 41 -10.72 -1.95 -3.61
N ALA A 42 -10.13 -2.79 -2.75
CA ALA A 42 -9.87 -2.46 -1.35
C ALA A 42 -8.93 -1.25 -1.22
N LEU A 43 -7.85 -1.20 -1.99
CA LEU A 43 -6.91 -0.06 -2.00
C LEU A 43 -7.60 1.25 -2.41
N LYS A 44 -8.46 1.23 -3.44
CA LYS A 44 -9.26 2.39 -3.84
C LYS A 44 -10.26 2.80 -2.75
N ALA A 45 -10.91 1.84 -2.11
CA ALA A 45 -11.81 2.10 -0.98
C ALA A 45 -11.07 2.66 0.25
N ALA A 46 -9.79 2.33 0.41
CA ALA A 46 -8.91 2.89 1.44
C ALA A 46 -8.42 4.32 1.12
N GLY A 47 -8.73 4.86 -0.07
CA GLY A 47 -8.38 6.21 -0.49
C GLY A 47 -7.26 6.28 -1.53
N ALA A 48 -6.91 5.18 -2.19
CA ALA A 48 -6.05 5.23 -3.37
C ALA A 48 -6.81 5.82 -4.57
N HIS A 49 -6.20 6.82 -5.21
CA HIS A 49 -6.65 7.37 -6.49
C HIS A 49 -6.31 6.46 -7.67
N GLY A 50 -5.29 5.61 -7.53
CA GLY A 50 -4.88 4.67 -8.55
C GLY A 50 -3.94 3.61 -8.00
N VAL A 51 -3.88 2.46 -8.67
CA VAL A 51 -2.96 1.37 -8.35
C VAL A 51 -2.29 0.94 -9.65
N VAL A 52 -0.97 0.82 -9.64
CA VAL A 52 -0.16 0.36 -10.77
C VAL A 52 0.59 -0.89 -10.32
N ARG A 53 0.55 -1.96 -11.10
CA ARG A 53 1.19 -3.24 -10.77
C ARG A 53 2.14 -3.64 -11.89
N MET A 54 3.37 -3.98 -11.54
CA MET A 54 4.41 -4.43 -12.46
C MET A 54 5.13 -5.63 -11.84
N GLY A 55 4.53 -6.82 -11.97
CA GLY A 55 4.99 -8.00 -11.25
C GLY A 55 4.73 -7.86 -9.75
N THR A 56 5.75 -8.03 -8.95
CA THR A 56 5.78 -7.88 -7.48
C THR A 56 5.84 -6.41 -7.03
N ALA A 57 6.25 -5.50 -7.92
CA ALA A 57 6.23 -4.07 -7.65
C ALA A 57 4.81 -3.50 -7.81
N VAL A 58 4.29 -2.90 -6.74
CA VAL A 58 2.97 -2.24 -6.70
C VAL A 58 3.17 -0.78 -6.32
N GLN A 59 2.50 0.13 -7.02
CA GLN A 59 2.47 1.55 -6.68
C GLN A 59 1.05 1.99 -6.40
N VAL A 60 0.82 2.50 -5.21
CA VAL A 60 -0.49 3.00 -4.76
C VAL A 60 -0.45 4.52 -4.75
N VAL A 61 -1.23 5.16 -5.63
CA VAL A 61 -1.34 6.63 -5.71
C VAL A 61 -2.33 7.09 -4.66
N ILE A 62 -1.87 7.73 -3.60
CA ILE A 62 -2.66 8.08 -2.41
C ILE A 62 -2.63 9.59 -2.10
N GLY A 63 -1.84 10.36 -2.85
CA GLY A 63 -1.69 11.80 -2.65
C GLY A 63 -0.60 12.13 -1.63
N THR A 64 -0.62 13.33 -1.10
CA THR A 64 0.41 13.86 -0.17
C THR A 64 0.54 13.09 1.13
N ASP A 65 -0.42 12.21 1.44
CA ASP A 65 -0.38 11.33 2.60
C ASP A 65 0.53 10.11 2.40
N ALA A 66 1.16 9.94 1.23
CA ALA A 66 1.97 8.77 0.91
C ALA A 66 3.12 8.55 1.91
N ASP A 67 3.85 9.59 2.25
CA ASP A 67 5.01 9.52 3.16
C ASP A 67 4.61 9.22 4.62
N PRO A 68 3.65 9.93 5.22
CA PRO A 68 3.12 9.55 6.54
C PRO A 68 2.57 8.13 6.60
N ILE A 69 1.88 7.67 5.56
CA ILE A 69 1.28 6.33 5.54
C ILE A 69 2.36 5.26 5.38
N ALA A 70 3.44 5.52 4.64
CA ALA A 70 4.56 4.59 4.56
C ALA A 70 5.17 4.38 5.95
N SER A 71 5.44 5.46 6.67
CA SER A 71 5.96 5.41 8.05
C SER A 71 5.02 4.66 8.99
N ASP A 72 3.71 4.91 8.91
CA ASP A 72 2.72 4.18 9.72
C ASP A 72 2.72 2.66 9.40
N ILE A 73 2.94 2.28 8.14
CA ILE A 73 3.02 0.87 7.73
C ILE A 73 4.32 0.25 8.23
N GLU A 74 5.46 0.95 8.11
CA GLU A 74 6.75 0.50 8.63
C GLU A 74 6.70 0.26 10.14
N ASP A 75 6.04 1.14 10.91
CA ASP A 75 5.86 0.97 12.35
C ASP A 75 4.99 -0.26 12.73
N MET A 76 4.22 -0.79 11.79
CA MET A 76 3.40 -2.00 11.97
C MET A 76 4.15 -3.30 11.64
N MET A 77 5.24 -3.23 10.86
CA MET A 77 6.02 -4.38 10.38
C MET A 77 7.03 -4.86 11.42
#